data_AF-A0A382T253-F1
#
_entry.id   AF-A0A382T253-F1
#
_cell.length_a   1.000
_cell.length_b   1.000
_cell.length_c   1.000
_cell.angle_alpha   90.00
_cell.angle_beta   90.00
_cell.angle_gamma   90.00
#
_symmetry.space_group_name_H-M   'P 1'
#
loop_
_entity.id
_entity.type
_entity.pdbx_description
1 polymer ?
#
loop_
_entity_poly.entity_id
_entity_poly.type
_entity_poly.pdbx_seq_one_letter_code
_entity_poly.pdbx_strand_id
1 'polypeptide(L)'
;IEELARIYGYQNIDEKNEIQETKLFNTSKRLTRNNHINSFMVSSGYSEVINYSFISPSMDFMMGKDSKSIHIKNPLSIEMSVMRTSLLPGLLKNLVYNLQRQHENIKLFESGKIFTGDQKLDREKDVIAGICYGSRVREQWGFESNPIDFYDVKGDLDSFFMSLKMKNQITYIKDSHPMLGTNKNAKIDWNATTIGHVGELDPELAMELNIAQSPILFEIDKDYLKLPSQTNYQDCPYFPSSRRDISLVILENQETSVILKIIQQLEIPILKELIIFDIYKGKNIESGRISVALGLIFQAKSRTLT
;
A
#
# COMPACT_ATOMS: atom_id res chain seq x y z
N ILE A 1 8.35 38.36 38.65
CA ILE A 1 6.97 38.40 38.10
C ILE A 1 6.17 37.21 38.59
N GLU A 2 6.66 35.97 38.39
CA GLU A 2 6.03 34.75 38.92
C GLU A 2 5.73 34.79 40.42
N GLU A 3 6.70 35.17 41.25
CA GLU A 3 6.52 35.19 42.71
C GLU A 3 5.47 36.22 43.18
N LEU A 4 5.32 37.31 42.43
CA LEU A 4 4.28 38.31 42.68
C LEU A 4 2.90 37.75 42.32
N ALA A 5 2.76 37.07 41.19
CA ALA A 5 1.52 36.41 40.78
C ALA A 5 1.13 35.27 41.76
N ARG A 6 2.12 34.52 42.26
CA ARG A 6 1.91 33.46 43.25
C ARG A 6 1.41 33.99 44.59
N ILE A 7 1.99 35.08 45.08
CA ILE A 7 1.58 35.72 46.35
C ILE A 7 0.22 36.43 46.19
N TYR A 8 -0.01 37.08 45.05
CA TYR A 8 -1.29 37.75 44.74
C TYR A 8 -2.45 36.75 44.55
N GLY A 9 -2.14 35.52 44.13
CA GLY A 9 -3.11 34.47 43.85
C GLY A 9 -3.55 34.49 42.40
N TYR A 10 -3.30 33.40 41.67
CA TYR A 10 -3.60 33.28 40.23
C TYR A 10 -5.09 33.48 39.93
N GLN A 11 -5.96 33.05 40.82
CA GLN A 11 -7.41 33.22 40.72
C GLN A 11 -7.88 34.70 40.80
N ASN A 12 -7.02 35.60 41.29
CA ASN A 12 -7.32 37.02 41.41
C ASN A 12 -6.84 37.82 40.18
N ILE A 13 -6.20 37.15 39.20
CA ILE A 13 -5.76 37.77 37.95
C ILE A 13 -6.92 37.70 36.96
N ASP A 14 -7.40 38.86 36.51
CA ASP A 14 -8.51 38.94 35.56
C ASP A 14 -8.22 38.18 34.27
N GLU A 15 -9.15 37.32 33.87
CA GLU A 15 -9.09 36.65 32.58
C GLU A 15 -9.31 37.66 31.46
N LYS A 16 -8.37 37.73 30.51
CA LYS A 16 -8.52 38.49 29.27
C LYS A 16 -8.30 37.58 28.09
N ASN A 17 -9.22 37.62 27.13
CA ASN A 17 -9.03 36.96 25.85
C ASN A 17 -7.95 37.69 25.06
N GLU A 18 -6.99 36.93 24.55
CA GLU A 18 -6.00 37.46 23.63
C GLU A 18 -6.69 37.87 22.33
N ILE A 19 -6.51 39.13 21.92
CA ILE A 19 -6.99 39.61 20.63
C ILE A 19 -5.84 39.42 19.64
N GLN A 20 -5.97 38.46 18.71
CA GLN A 20 -5.06 38.29 17.59
C GLN A 20 -5.76 38.56 16.25
N GLU A 21 -5.04 39.22 15.35
CA GLU A 21 -5.44 39.30 13.94
C GLU A 21 -5.30 37.92 13.28
N THR A 22 -6.42 37.34 12.85
CA THR A 22 -6.40 36.05 12.16
C THR A 22 -6.11 36.25 10.68
N LYS A 23 -5.13 35.53 10.14
CA LYS A 23 -4.89 35.42 8.70
C LYS A 23 -5.43 34.10 8.17
N LEU A 24 -6.02 34.12 6.99
CA LEU A 24 -6.37 32.89 6.26
C LEU A 24 -5.07 32.18 5.87
N PHE A 25 -4.91 30.93 6.30
CA PHE A 25 -3.84 30.05 5.86
C PHE A 25 -4.42 28.88 5.10
N ASN A 26 -3.71 28.45 4.07
CA ASN A 26 -4.03 27.19 3.40
C ASN A 26 -3.55 26.03 4.27
N THR A 27 -4.36 24.98 4.36
CA THR A 27 -3.96 23.72 5.01
C THR A 27 -2.62 23.25 4.46
N SER A 28 -1.73 22.78 5.34
CA SER A 28 -0.44 22.27 4.90
C SER A 28 -0.64 21.10 3.92
N LYS A 29 0.12 21.08 2.82
CA LYS A 29 0.07 19.97 1.84
C LYS A 29 0.29 18.61 2.51
N ARG A 30 1.10 18.57 3.58
CA ARG A 30 1.34 17.38 4.39
C ARG A 30 0.09 16.88 5.09
N LEU A 31 -0.66 17.78 5.74
CA LEU A 31 -1.89 17.42 6.45
C LEU A 31 -2.96 16.93 5.46
N THR A 32 -3.15 17.65 4.36
CA THR A 32 -4.10 17.24 3.30
C THR A 32 -3.73 15.87 2.72
N ARG A 33 -2.44 15.62 2.47
CA ARG A 33 -1.95 14.31 2.03
C ARG A 33 -2.30 13.21 3.03
N ASN A 34 -1.95 13.39 4.30
CA ASN A 34 -2.20 12.37 5.32
C ASN A 34 -3.70 12.10 5.48
N ASN A 35 -4.54 13.13 5.48
CA ASN A 35 -5.99 12.98 5.56
C ASN A 35 -6.54 12.22 4.36
N HIS A 36 -6.05 12.50 3.14
CA HIS A 36 -6.44 11.78 1.93
C HIS A 36 -6.06 10.29 2.01
N ILE A 37 -4.83 9.99 2.44
CA ILE A 37 -4.34 8.62 2.61
C ILE A 37 -5.22 7.87 3.61
N ASN A 38 -5.42 8.42 4.81
CA ASN A 38 -6.20 7.76 5.87
C ASN A 38 -7.66 7.58 5.45
N SER A 39 -8.28 8.61 4.85
CA SER A 39 -9.67 8.53 4.37
C SER A 39 -9.83 7.46 3.31
N PHE A 40 -8.85 7.33 2.40
CA PHE A 40 -8.87 6.29 1.37
C PHE A 40 -8.82 4.90 2.00
N MET A 41 -7.87 4.63 2.92
CA MET A 41 -7.75 3.33 3.57
C MET A 41 -9.03 2.93 4.32
N VAL A 42 -9.62 3.87 5.05
CA VAL A 42 -10.90 3.65 5.74
C VAL A 42 -12.03 3.36 4.75
N SER A 43 -12.10 4.10 3.63
CA SER A 43 -13.11 3.84 2.59
C SER A 43 -12.94 2.48 1.90
N SER A 44 -11.72 1.95 1.86
CA SER A 44 -11.41 0.59 1.36
C SER A 44 -11.61 -0.51 2.41
N GLY A 45 -12.17 -0.18 3.57
CA GLY A 45 -12.55 -1.13 4.62
C GLY A 45 -11.45 -1.48 5.62
N TYR A 46 -10.35 -0.73 5.66
CA TYR A 46 -9.28 -0.93 6.65
C TYR A 46 -9.56 -0.15 7.94
N SER A 47 -9.15 -0.72 9.07
CA SER A 47 -9.18 -0.05 10.37
C SER A 47 -7.79 0.47 10.75
N GLU A 48 -7.71 1.72 11.22
CA GLU A 48 -6.44 2.32 11.65
C GLU A 48 -6.00 1.74 13.00
N VAL A 49 -4.72 1.42 13.12
CA VAL A 49 -4.08 1.02 14.38
C VAL A 49 -2.86 1.89 14.65
N ILE A 50 -2.51 2.04 15.92
CA ILE A 50 -1.32 2.78 16.36
C ILE A 50 -0.50 1.85 17.23
N ASN A 51 0.71 1.53 16.77
CA ASN A 51 1.63 0.66 17.50
C ASN A 51 2.76 1.48 18.15
N TYR A 52 3.40 0.90 19.17
CA TYR A 52 4.63 1.46 19.71
C TYR A 52 5.73 1.48 18.64
N SER A 53 6.53 2.55 18.63
CA SER A 53 7.72 2.65 17.78
C SER A 53 8.86 1.75 18.25
N PHE A 54 8.79 1.27 19.49
CA PHE A 54 9.77 0.38 20.12
C PHE A 54 9.24 -1.05 20.10
N ILE A 55 10.04 -1.97 19.61
CA ILE A 55 9.70 -3.39 19.45
C ILE A 55 10.76 -4.26 20.11
N SER A 56 10.47 -5.56 20.20
CA SER A 56 11.41 -6.55 20.67
C SER A 56 12.48 -6.83 19.59
N PRO A 57 13.70 -7.23 19.99
CA PRO A 57 14.72 -7.67 19.04
C PRO A 57 14.26 -8.84 18.16
N SER A 58 13.42 -9.73 18.70
CA SER A 58 12.87 -10.87 17.97
C SER A 58 11.93 -10.45 16.83
N MET A 59 11.14 -9.39 17.02
CA MET A 59 10.29 -8.84 15.97
C MET A 59 11.11 -8.13 14.88
N ASP A 60 12.16 -7.41 15.26
CA ASP A 60 13.06 -6.77 14.27
C ASP A 60 13.79 -7.82 13.43
N PHE A 61 14.15 -8.97 14.01
CA PHE A 61 14.78 -10.08 13.28
C PHE A 61 13.93 -10.63 12.13
N MET A 62 12.60 -10.47 12.16
CA MET A 62 11.72 -10.82 11.04
C MET A 62 12.02 -10.01 9.77
N MET A 63 12.66 -8.85 9.90
CA MET A 63 13.15 -8.04 8.78
C MET A 63 14.52 -8.51 8.25
N GLY A 64 15.03 -9.64 8.73
CA GLY A 64 16.28 -10.26 8.30
C GLY A 64 17.49 -9.79 9.11
N LYS A 65 18.59 -10.56 9.03
CA LYS A 65 19.83 -10.32 9.78
C LYS A 65 20.54 -9.01 9.45
N ASP A 66 20.26 -8.46 8.27
CA ASP A 66 20.81 -7.20 7.80
C ASP A 66 19.95 -5.99 8.21
N SER A 67 18.95 -6.18 9.10
CA SER A 67 18.17 -5.08 9.64
C SER A 67 19.11 -4.10 10.34
N LYS A 68 19.13 -2.86 9.86
CA LYS A 68 19.93 -1.80 10.47
C LYS A 68 19.13 -1.12 11.59
N SER A 69 18.82 -1.86 12.64
CA SER A 69 17.99 -1.35 13.73
C SER A 69 18.77 -0.53 14.75
N ILE A 70 18.05 0.37 15.44
CA ILE A 70 18.63 1.29 16.43
C ILE A 70 18.23 0.79 17.82
N HIS A 71 19.23 0.47 18.64
CA HIS A 71 19.02 0.00 20.02
C HIS A 71 18.90 1.16 21.01
N ILE A 72 17.93 1.05 21.91
CA ILE A 72 17.72 2.02 22.99
C ILE A 72 18.67 1.70 24.14
N LYS A 73 19.43 2.69 24.61
CA LYS A 73 20.41 2.51 25.69
C LYS A 73 19.79 2.22 27.06
N ASN A 74 18.62 2.80 27.34
CA ASN A 74 17.91 2.64 28.61
C ASN A 74 16.43 2.32 28.33
N PRO A 75 16.12 1.11 27.84
CA PRO A 75 14.76 0.75 27.47
C PRO A 75 13.90 0.47 28.70
N LEU A 76 12.59 0.71 28.59
CA LEU A 76 11.62 0.37 29.66
C LEU A 76 11.54 -1.14 29.91
N SER A 77 11.75 -1.95 28.86
CA SER A 77 11.83 -3.41 28.91
C SER A 77 12.59 -3.97 27.70
N ILE A 78 12.99 -5.25 27.75
CA ILE A 78 13.64 -5.91 26.61
C ILE A 78 12.72 -5.98 25.37
N GLU A 79 11.41 -6.10 25.58
CA GLU A 79 10.37 -6.10 24.54
C GLU A 79 10.18 -4.73 23.86
N MET A 80 10.82 -3.68 24.38
CA MET A 80 10.79 -2.32 23.87
C MET A 80 12.21 -1.75 23.78
N SER A 81 13.15 -2.54 23.28
CA SER A 81 14.59 -2.20 23.28
C SER A 81 15.14 -1.80 21.91
N VAL A 82 14.35 -1.94 20.85
CA VAL A 82 14.76 -1.69 19.46
C VAL A 82 13.75 -0.77 18.77
N MET A 83 14.24 0.22 18.00
CA MET A 83 13.40 1.04 17.14
C MET A 83 12.96 0.23 15.92
N ARG A 84 11.66 0.27 15.60
CA ARG A 84 11.11 -0.47 14.46
C ARG A 84 11.70 0.00 13.12
N THR A 85 12.15 -0.96 12.32
CA THR A 85 12.64 -0.76 10.94
C THR A 85 11.53 -0.90 9.89
N SER A 86 10.39 -1.48 10.27
CA SER A 86 9.15 -1.63 9.48
C SER A 86 7.92 -1.56 10.39
N LEU A 87 6.75 -1.24 9.84
CA LEU A 87 5.46 -1.33 10.53
C LEU A 87 4.87 -2.76 10.51
N LEU A 88 5.33 -3.62 9.61
CA LEU A 88 4.76 -4.95 9.38
C LEU A 88 4.77 -5.85 10.63
N PRO A 89 5.85 -5.91 11.45
CA PRO A 89 5.83 -6.75 12.65
C PRO A 89 4.76 -6.32 13.68
N GLY A 90 4.52 -5.02 13.82
CA GLY A 90 3.46 -4.48 14.69
C GLY A 90 2.06 -4.85 14.19
N LEU A 91 1.83 -4.72 12.88
CA LEU A 91 0.58 -5.14 12.24
C LEU A 91 0.33 -6.65 12.38
N LEU A 92 1.38 -7.46 12.24
CA LEU A 92 1.30 -8.91 12.38
C LEU A 92 0.96 -9.33 13.82
N LYS A 93 1.54 -8.65 14.82
CA LYS A 93 1.16 -8.84 16.23
C LYS A 93 -0.31 -8.51 16.47
N ASN A 94 -0.82 -7.44 15.87
CA ASN A 94 -2.23 -7.07 15.97
C ASN A 94 -3.14 -8.11 15.32
N LEU A 95 -2.75 -8.67 14.17
CA LEU A 95 -3.47 -9.77 13.54
C LEU A 95 -3.56 -10.97 14.50
N VAL A 96 -2.42 -11.47 14.99
CA VAL A 96 -2.37 -12.61 15.92
C VAL A 96 -3.22 -12.36 17.17
N TYR A 97 -3.14 -11.15 17.75
CA TYR A 97 -3.95 -10.76 18.90
C TYR A 97 -5.46 -10.86 18.64
N ASN A 98 -5.91 -10.48 17.44
CA ASN A 98 -7.32 -10.51 17.07
C ASN A 98 -7.79 -11.93 16.69
N LEU A 99 -6.93 -12.73 16.03
CA LEU A 99 -7.21 -14.14 15.74
C LEU A 99 -7.42 -14.95 17.02
N GLN A 100 -6.60 -14.71 18.05
CA GLN A 100 -6.78 -15.32 19.38
C GLN A 100 -8.11 -14.95 20.06
N ARG A 101 -8.80 -13.92 19.56
CA ARG A 101 -10.12 -13.46 20.01
C ARG A 101 -11.24 -13.81 19.02
N GLN A 102 -10.98 -14.75 18.11
CA GLN A 102 -11.96 -15.28 17.15
C GLN A 102 -12.44 -14.24 16.13
N HIS A 103 -11.64 -13.21 15.85
CA HIS A 103 -11.90 -12.31 14.72
C HIS A 103 -11.28 -12.88 13.45
N GLU A 104 -12.10 -13.28 12.48
CA GLU A 104 -11.63 -13.99 11.29
C GLU A 104 -11.38 -13.10 10.06
N ASN A 105 -11.99 -11.91 10.02
CA ASN A 105 -11.90 -10.98 8.89
C ASN A 105 -11.27 -9.66 9.34
N ILE A 106 -10.00 -9.45 9.00
CA ILE A 106 -9.19 -8.38 9.55
C ILE A 106 -8.50 -7.64 8.40
N LYS A 107 -8.78 -6.33 8.28
CA LYS A 107 -8.02 -5.39 7.45
C LYS A 107 -7.55 -4.24 8.35
N LEU A 108 -6.24 -4.15 8.58
CA LEU A 108 -5.64 -3.11 9.41
C LEU A 108 -4.65 -2.29 8.60
N PHE A 109 -4.52 -1.01 8.92
CA PHE A 109 -3.46 -0.17 8.41
C PHE A 109 -2.87 0.71 9.51
N GLU A 110 -1.61 1.07 9.36
CA GLU A 110 -0.91 2.01 10.23
C GLU A 110 -0.15 3.01 9.37
N SER A 111 -0.16 4.28 9.78
CA SER A 111 0.76 5.28 9.26
C SER A 111 1.67 5.77 10.38
N GLY A 112 2.98 5.75 10.13
CA GLY A 112 3.95 6.15 11.13
C GLY A 112 5.37 6.15 10.62
N LYS A 113 6.28 6.49 11.53
CA LYS A 113 7.72 6.51 11.23
C LYS A 113 8.35 5.13 11.42
N ILE A 114 9.31 4.84 10.56
CA ILE A 114 10.30 3.78 10.72
C ILE A 114 11.68 4.40 10.83
N PHE A 115 12.59 3.65 11.45
CA PHE A 115 13.92 4.12 11.81
C PHE A 115 14.95 3.15 11.27
N THR A 116 15.92 3.65 10.50
CA THR A 116 17.04 2.84 10.02
C THR A 116 18.34 3.50 10.43
N GLY A 117 19.19 2.76 11.12
CA GLY A 117 20.55 3.18 11.40
C GLY A 117 21.36 3.09 10.11
N ASP A 118 22.05 4.15 9.71
CA ASP A 118 23.09 4.05 8.69
C ASP A 118 24.44 4.28 9.38
N GLN A 119 25.55 3.77 8.81
CA GLN A 119 26.88 3.89 9.43
C GLN A 119 27.33 5.35 9.67
N LYS A 120 26.62 6.33 9.09
CA LYS A 120 26.89 7.76 9.24
C LYS A 120 25.80 8.55 9.96
N LEU A 121 24.52 8.20 9.79
CA LEU A 121 23.36 8.95 10.31
C LEU A 121 22.12 8.04 10.43
N ASP A 122 21.40 8.17 11.54
CA ASP A 122 20.07 7.59 11.69
C ASP A 122 19.08 8.29 10.75
N ARG A 123 18.24 7.52 10.05
CA ARG A 123 17.23 8.02 9.14
C ARG A 123 15.84 7.70 9.65
N GLU A 124 14.98 8.71 9.63
CA GLU A 124 13.55 8.56 9.86
C GLU A 124 12.81 8.62 8.51
N LYS A 125 11.86 7.72 8.31
CA LYS A 125 11.01 7.69 7.12
C LYS A 125 9.56 7.52 7.51
N ASP A 126 8.68 8.32 6.92
CA ASP A 126 7.23 8.23 7.13
C ASP A 126 6.66 7.22 6.13
N VAL A 127 6.01 6.17 6.63
CA VAL A 127 5.47 5.08 5.81
C VAL A 127 4.00 4.82 6.14
N ILE A 128 3.33 4.14 5.23
CA ILE A 128 2.03 3.53 5.45
C ILE A 128 2.14 2.04 5.18
N ALA A 129 1.58 1.23 6.07
CA ALA A 129 1.54 -0.21 5.92
C ALA A 129 0.15 -0.75 6.19
N GLY A 130 -0.14 -1.93 5.66
CA GLY A 130 -1.39 -2.62 5.92
C GLY A 130 -1.25 -4.13 5.89
N ILE A 131 -2.21 -4.78 6.53
CA ILE A 131 -2.34 -6.24 6.60
C ILE A 131 -3.80 -6.63 6.36
N CYS A 132 -4.01 -7.65 5.53
CA CYS A 132 -5.31 -8.21 5.22
C CYS A 132 -5.32 -9.72 5.48
N TYR A 133 -6.37 -10.19 6.15
CA TYR A 133 -6.58 -11.60 6.48
C TYR A 133 -8.08 -11.93 6.49
N GLY A 134 -8.41 -13.16 6.13
CA GLY A 134 -9.76 -13.68 6.16
C GLY A 134 -10.40 -13.76 4.78
N SER A 135 -11.72 -13.60 4.75
CA SER A 135 -12.53 -13.72 3.54
C SER A 135 -12.65 -12.40 2.79
N ARG A 136 -12.64 -12.47 1.46
CA ARG A 136 -12.81 -11.34 0.53
C ARG A 136 -14.12 -10.59 0.81
N VAL A 137 -15.16 -11.34 1.13
CA VAL A 137 -16.48 -10.83 1.46
C VAL A 137 -16.84 -11.40 2.82
N ARG A 138 -17.46 -10.57 3.68
CA ARG A 138 -18.05 -11.07 4.93
C ARG A 138 -19.13 -12.09 4.60
N GLU A 139 -19.35 -13.03 5.51
CA GLU A 139 -20.38 -14.06 5.35
C GLU A 139 -21.72 -13.45 4.95
N GLN A 140 -22.20 -13.83 3.77
CA GLN A 140 -23.49 -13.40 3.25
C GLN A 140 -24.04 -14.42 2.23
N TRP A 141 -25.35 -14.42 2.06
CA TRP A 141 -26.08 -15.36 1.21
C TRP A 141 -25.76 -15.27 -0.29
N GLY A 142 -25.31 -14.10 -0.77
CA GLY A 142 -25.17 -13.82 -2.21
C GLY A 142 -23.80 -14.11 -2.81
N PHE A 143 -22.80 -14.48 -2.00
CA PHE A 143 -21.42 -14.63 -2.45
C PHE A 143 -20.77 -15.86 -1.81
N GLU A 144 -19.93 -16.55 -2.59
CA GLU A 144 -19.10 -17.61 -2.06
C GLU A 144 -17.99 -17.05 -1.17
N SER A 145 -17.73 -17.72 -0.05
CA SER A 145 -16.67 -17.37 0.88
C SER A 145 -15.31 -17.76 0.29
N ASN A 146 -14.65 -16.78 -0.33
CA ASN A 146 -13.29 -16.94 -0.84
C ASN A 146 -12.30 -16.18 0.04
N PRO A 147 -11.13 -16.75 0.34
CA PRO A 147 -10.09 -16.03 1.05
C PRO A 147 -9.61 -14.81 0.27
N ILE A 148 -9.18 -13.76 1.00
CA ILE A 148 -8.43 -12.65 0.41
C ILE A 148 -7.14 -13.20 -0.21
N ASP A 149 -6.83 -12.74 -1.42
CA ASP A 149 -5.59 -13.05 -2.11
C ASP A 149 -4.75 -11.79 -2.43
N PHE A 150 -3.58 -12.01 -3.02
CA PHE A 150 -2.68 -10.94 -3.45
C PHE A 150 -3.36 -9.89 -4.36
N TYR A 151 -4.27 -10.33 -5.24
CA TYR A 151 -4.90 -9.46 -6.23
C TYR A 151 -5.97 -8.56 -5.61
N ASP A 152 -6.60 -8.97 -4.51
CA ASP A 152 -7.49 -8.12 -3.73
C ASP A 152 -6.75 -6.89 -3.19
N VAL A 153 -5.62 -7.09 -2.51
CA VAL A 153 -4.82 -5.99 -1.97
C VAL A 153 -4.15 -5.19 -3.08
N LYS A 154 -3.70 -5.83 -4.17
CA LYS A 154 -3.23 -5.11 -5.35
C LYS A 154 -4.33 -4.22 -5.94
N GLY A 155 -5.59 -4.64 -5.92
CA GLY A 155 -6.74 -3.84 -6.35
C GLY A 155 -6.97 -2.61 -5.45
N ASP A 156 -6.88 -2.80 -4.13
CA ASP A 156 -6.94 -1.72 -3.14
C ASP A 156 -5.80 -0.70 -3.39
N LEU A 157 -4.58 -1.18 -3.62
CA LEU A 157 -3.40 -0.34 -3.92
C LEU A 157 -3.50 0.34 -5.30
N ASP A 158 -3.99 -0.35 -6.32
CA ASP A 158 -4.19 0.25 -7.65
C ASP A 158 -5.20 1.39 -7.57
N SER A 159 -6.30 1.21 -6.85
CA SER A 159 -7.29 2.24 -6.57
C SER A 159 -6.71 3.40 -5.76
N PHE A 160 -5.85 3.09 -4.78
CA PHE A 160 -5.14 4.09 -3.99
C PHE A 160 -4.24 4.97 -4.87
N PHE A 161 -3.42 4.37 -5.72
CA PHE A 161 -2.55 5.10 -6.66
C PHE A 161 -3.35 5.84 -7.75
N MET A 162 -4.54 5.35 -8.13
CA MET A 162 -5.44 6.10 -9.01
C MET A 162 -5.94 7.38 -8.34
N SER A 163 -6.29 7.33 -7.05
CA SER A 163 -6.72 8.51 -6.29
C SER A 163 -5.63 9.60 -6.23
N LEU A 164 -4.35 9.19 -6.29
CA LEU A 164 -3.18 10.07 -6.35
C LEU A 164 -2.76 10.45 -7.78
N LYS A 165 -3.45 9.94 -8.81
CA LYS A 165 -3.06 10.04 -10.23
C LYS A 165 -1.67 9.50 -10.55
N MET A 166 -1.19 8.54 -9.76
CA MET A 166 0.12 7.91 -9.91
C MET A 166 0.06 6.56 -10.61
N LYS A 167 -1.13 5.93 -10.69
CA LYS A 167 -1.30 4.53 -11.15
C LYS A 167 -0.57 4.18 -12.45
N ASN A 168 -0.58 5.07 -13.45
CA ASN A 168 0.06 4.82 -14.75
C ASN A 168 1.59 4.71 -14.68
N GLN A 169 2.20 5.22 -13.61
CA GLN A 169 3.65 5.20 -13.36
C GLN A 169 4.06 4.12 -12.36
N ILE A 170 3.08 3.36 -11.83
CA ILE A 170 3.31 2.30 -10.85
C ILE A 170 3.47 0.96 -11.57
N THR A 171 4.55 0.27 -11.24
CA THR A 171 4.80 -1.10 -11.67
C THR A 171 5.04 -2.02 -10.49
N TYR A 172 4.50 -3.23 -10.55
CA TYR A 172 4.78 -4.30 -9.61
C TYR A 172 5.79 -5.24 -10.26
N ILE A 173 6.90 -5.49 -9.59
CA ILE A 173 7.99 -6.33 -10.09
C ILE A 173 8.25 -7.40 -9.05
N LYS A 174 8.38 -8.67 -9.48
CA LYS A 174 8.74 -9.77 -8.57
C LYS A 174 10.06 -9.43 -7.87
N ASP A 175 10.11 -9.64 -6.56
CA ASP A 175 11.29 -9.33 -5.74
C ASP A 175 11.51 -10.40 -4.66
N SER A 176 12.38 -10.11 -3.69
CA SER A 176 12.44 -10.83 -2.42
C SER A 176 12.29 -9.84 -1.25
N HIS A 177 11.58 -10.27 -0.21
CA HIS A 177 11.45 -9.51 1.02
C HIS A 177 11.49 -10.48 2.20
N PRO A 178 12.23 -10.18 3.29
CA PRO A 178 12.44 -11.14 4.40
C PRO A 178 11.17 -11.71 5.02
N MET A 179 10.10 -10.90 5.10
CA MET A 179 8.80 -11.34 5.64
C MET A 179 7.84 -11.93 4.60
N LEU A 180 8.12 -11.85 3.30
CA LEU A 180 7.15 -12.21 2.26
C LEU A 180 7.56 -13.50 1.54
N GLY A 181 6.57 -14.32 1.20
CA GLY A 181 6.79 -15.57 0.48
C GLY A 181 7.33 -15.37 -0.94
N THR A 182 8.02 -16.39 -1.46
CA THR A 182 8.75 -16.33 -2.75
C THR A 182 7.90 -16.21 -4.01
N ASN A 183 6.62 -16.64 -3.95
CA ASN A 183 5.77 -16.76 -5.13
C ASN A 183 4.80 -15.60 -5.34
N LYS A 184 4.35 -14.96 -4.25
CA LYS A 184 3.36 -13.88 -4.30
C LYS A 184 3.86 -12.68 -3.52
N ASN A 185 4.95 -12.12 -4.02
CA ASN A 185 5.49 -10.86 -3.56
C ASN A 185 5.81 -9.99 -4.78
N ALA A 186 5.77 -8.67 -4.57
CA ALA A 186 6.26 -7.71 -5.52
C ALA A 186 6.77 -6.47 -4.80
N LYS A 187 7.85 -5.90 -5.32
CA LYS A 187 8.16 -4.50 -5.05
C LYS A 187 7.28 -3.58 -5.88
N ILE A 188 6.99 -2.42 -5.33
CA ILE A 188 6.19 -1.37 -5.94
C ILE A 188 7.15 -0.28 -6.39
N ASP A 189 7.31 -0.12 -7.69
CA ASP A 189 8.16 0.89 -8.29
C ASP A 189 7.33 2.04 -8.84
N TRP A 190 7.75 3.28 -8.55
CA TRP A 190 7.28 4.51 -9.17
C TRP A 190 8.42 5.13 -9.98
N ASN A 191 8.26 5.23 -11.30
CA ASN A 191 9.32 5.71 -12.22
C ASN A 191 10.69 5.03 -11.97
N ALA A 192 10.69 3.70 -11.89
CA ALA A 192 11.86 2.85 -11.61
C ALA A 192 12.52 3.06 -10.23
N THR A 193 11.88 3.80 -9.33
CA THR A 193 12.30 3.92 -7.92
C THR A 193 11.38 3.07 -7.05
N THR A 194 11.95 2.18 -6.24
CA THR A 194 11.17 1.35 -5.32
C THR A 194 10.62 2.20 -4.18
N ILE A 195 9.29 2.22 -4.08
CA ILE A 195 8.56 2.99 -3.06
C ILE A 195 7.94 2.09 -1.99
N GLY A 196 7.91 0.77 -2.18
CA GLY A 196 7.29 -0.14 -1.22
C GLY A 196 7.28 -1.59 -1.68
N HIS A 197 6.61 -2.44 -0.90
CA HIS A 197 6.43 -3.86 -1.18
C HIS A 197 4.99 -4.28 -0.88
N VAL A 198 4.53 -5.33 -1.56
CA VAL A 198 3.26 -6.01 -1.29
C VAL A 198 3.46 -7.52 -1.47
N GLY A 199 2.85 -8.35 -0.63
CA GLY A 199 2.92 -9.79 -0.80
C GLY A 199 2.24 -10.61 0.29
N GLU A 200 2.18 -11.91 0.08
CA GLU A 200 1.77 -12.88 1.11
C GLU A 200 2.89 -13.03 2.14
N LEU A 201 2.53 -13.10 3.42
CA LEU A 201 3.46 -13.48 4.48
C LEU A 201 4.10 -14.82 4.15
N ASP A 202 5.40 -14.94 4.42
CA ASP A 202 6.13 -16.18 4.27
C ASP A 202 5.42 -17.34 5.02
N PRO A 203 5.18 -18.49 4.37
CA PRO A 203 4.47 -19.61 5.00
C PRO A 203 5.15 -20.16 6.26
N GLU A 204 6.48 -20.10 6.36
CA GLU A 204 7.21 -20.54 7.56
C GLU A 204 6.91 -19.60 8.73
N LEU A 205 6.96 -18.28 8.49
CA LEU A 205 6.56 -17.28 9.49
C LEU A 205 5.08 -17.40 9.89
N ALA A 206 4.19 -17.69 8.94
CA ALA A 206 2.77 -17.91 9.22
C ALA A 206 2.58 -19.14 10.15
N MET A 207 3.32 -20.22 9.89
CA MET A 207 3.29 -21.44 10.69
C MET A 207 3.83 -21.22 12.11
N GLU A 208 4.97 -20.54 12.26
CA GLU A 208 5.54 -20.18 13.56
C GLU A 208 4.57 -19.36 14.43
N LEU A 209 3.76 -18.50 13.79
CA LEU A 209 2.77 -17.65 14.44
C LEU A 209 1.40 -18.32 14.60
N ASN A 210 1.24 -19.59 14.21
CA ASN A 210 -0.01 -20.34 14.21
C ASN A 210 -1.15 -19.64 13.42
N ILE A 211 -0.81 -19.03 12.29
CA ILE A 211 -1.77 -18.39 11.39
C ILE A 211 -2.16 -19.39 10.29
N ALA A 212 -3.45 -19.74 10.21
CA ALA A 212 -3.93 -20.80 9.31
C ALA A 212 -3.79 -20.47 7.81
N GLN A 213 -3.75 -19.18 7.46
CA GLN A 213 -3.62 -18.69 6.09
C GLN A 213 -2.62 -17.53 6.06
N SER A 214 -1.73 -17.47 5.06
CA SER A 214 -0.84 -16.32 4.92
C SER A 214 -1.63 -15.02 4.70
N PRO A 215 -1.51 -14.00 5.57
CA PRO A 215 -2.08 -12.69 5.33
C PRO A 215 -1.35 -11.98 4.19
N ILE A 216 -2.02 -11.01 3.57
CA ILE A 216 -1.42 -10.12 2.58
C ILE A 216 -0.95 -8.85 3.28
N LEU A 217 0.29 -8.46 3.03
CA LEU A 217 0.98 -7.34 3.67
C LEU A 217 1.38 -6.32 2.60
N PHE A 218 1.41 -5.04 2.95
CA PHE A 218 2.09 -4.02 2.16
C PHE A 218 2.72 -2.94 3.04
N GLU A 219 3.77 -2.31 2.56
CA GLU A 219 4.38 -1.12 3.17
C GLU A 219 4.88 -0.18 2.06
N ILE A 220 4.53 1.10 2.16
CA ILE A 220 4.82 2.13 1.15
C ILE A 220 5.37 3.39 1.82
N ASP A 221 6.41 3.94 1.21
CA ASP A 221 7.03 5.21 1.57
C ASP A 221 6.14 6.40 1.21
N LYS A 222 5.75 7.17 2.23
CA LYS A 222 4.86 8.33 2.06
C LYS A 222 5.55 9.53 1.42
N ASP A 223 6.88 9.58 1.38
CA ASP A 223 7.59 10.68 0.74
C ASP A 223 7.39 10.69 -0.79
N TYR A 224 7.09 9.53 -1.38
CA TYR A 224 6.74 9.41 -2.79
C TYR A 224 5.25 9.63 -3.08
N LEU A 225 4.38 9.49 -2.07
CA LEU A 225 2.95 9.69 -2.21
C LEU A 225 2.62 11.18 -2.28
N LYS A 226 2.35 11.69 -3.48
CA LYS A 226 2.07 13.12 -3.71
C LYS A 226 0.65 13.29 -4.19
N LEU A 227 -0.06 14.26 -3.59
CA LEU A 227 -1.34 14.69 -4.13
C LEU A 227 -1.11 15.40 -5.47
N PRO A 228 -2.01 15.21 -6.45
CA PRO A 228 -1.92 15.92 -7.72
C PRO A 228 -2.03 17.42 -7.47
N SER A 229 -1.07 18.19 -7.98
CA SER A 229 -1.04 19.65 -7.83
C SER A 229 -2.09 20.35 -8.69
N GLN A 230 -2.46 19.75 -9.82
CA GLN A 230 -3.40 20.30 -10.81
C GLN A 230 -4.19 19.18 -11.52
N THR A 231 -5.38 19.54 -11.98
CA THR A 231 -6.19 18.72 -12.89
C THR A 231 -6.39 19.52 -14.16
N ASN A 232 -5.85 19.04 -15.27
CA ASN A 232 -6.08 19.65 -16.57
C ASN A 232 -7.39 19.11 -17.14
N TYR A 233 -8.23 20.01 -17.62
CA TYR A 233 -9.40 19.64 -18.41
C TYR A 233 -8.94 18.97 -19.71
N GLN A 234 -9.61 17.89 -20.10
CA GLN A 234 -9.47 17.27 -21.40
C GLN A 234 -10.85 17.12 -22.01
N ASP A 235 -10.98 17.48 -23.29
CA ASP A 235 -12.23 17.30 -24.03
C ASP A 235 -12.61 15.82 -24.12
N CYS A 236 -13.90 15.56 -23.95
CA CYS A 236 -14.47 14.23 -24.16
C CYS A 236 -14.43 13.89 -25.67
N PRO A 237 -13.98 12.68 -26.06
CA PRO A 237 -14.02 12.27 -27.45
C PRO A 237 -15.47 12.19 -27.96
N TYR A 238 -15.76 12.82 -29.09
CA TYR A 238 -17.09 12.82 -29.71
C TYR A 238 -17.36 11.62 -30.64
N PHE A 239 -16.36 10.78 -30.91
CA PHE A 239 -16.44 9.67 -31.86
C PHE A 239 -16.49 8.31 -31.16
N PRO A 240 -17.17 7.29 -31.72
CA PRO A 240 -17.29 5.99 -31.09
C PRO A 240 -15.93 5.26 -31.01
N SER A 241 -15.76 4.45 -29.97
CA SER A 241 -14.63 3.54 -29.83
C SER A 241 -14.85 2.23 -30.60
N SER A 242 -13.77 1.59 -31.04
CA SER A 242 -13.76 0.27 -31.67
C SER A 242 -12.89 -0.68 -30.85
N ARG A 243 -13.41 -1.86 -30.52
CA ARG A 243 -12.68 -2.89 -29.77
C ARG A 243 -12.14 -3.97 -30.71
N ARG A 244 -10.91 -4.42 -30.47
CA ARG A 244 -10.31 -5.60 -31.12
C ARG A 244 -9.75 -6.51 -30.06
N ASP A 245 -10.14 -7.77 -30.14
CA ASP A 245 -9.67 -8.79 -29.21
C ASP A 245 -8.59 -9.63 -29.88
N ILE A 246 -7.49 -9.86 -29.17
CA ILE A 246 -6.40 -10.73 -29.60
C ILE A 246 -6.09 -11.72 -28.49
N SER A 247 -5.74 -12.94 -28.86
CA SER A 247 -5.27 -13.97 -27.92
C SER A 247 -3.81 -14.28 -28.22
N LEU A 248 -2.95 -14.11 -27.21
CA LEU A 248 -1.53 -14.39 -27.32
C LEU A 248 -1.21 -15.64 -26.51
N VAL A 249 -0.51 -16.60 -27.12
CA VAL A 249 -0.02 -17.79 -26.41
C VAL A 249 1.42 -17.55 -26.02
N ILE A 250 1.68 -17.51 -24.72
CA ILE A 250 3.01 -17.23 -24.14
C ILE A 250 3.46 -18.38 -23.22
N LEU A 251 4.74 -18.38 -22.86
CA LEU A 251 5.25 -19.28 -21.82
C LEU A 251 4.65 -18.89 -20.46
N GLU A 252 4.30 -19.88 -19.65
CA GLU A 252 3.66 -19.66 -18.34
C GLU A 252 4.52 -18.82 -17.37
N ASN A 253 5.84 -18.88 -17.50
CA ASN A 253 6.77 -18.12 -16.66
C ASN A 253 7.00 -16.67 -17.13
N GLN A 254 6.42 -16.25 -18.26
CA GLN A 254 6.54 -14.87 -18.74
C GLN A 254 5.52 -13.97 -18.06
N GLU A 255 5.97 -12.83 -17.57
CA GLU A 255 5.07 -11.83 -16.97
C GLU A 255 4.20 -11.17 -18.05
N THR A 256 2.89 -11.14 -17.81
CA THR A 256 1.94 -10.42 -18.67
C THR A 256 2.20 -8.91 -18.72
N SER A 257 2.88 -8.36 -17.71
CA SER A 257 3.34 -6.97 -17.64
C SER A 257 4.23 -6.60 -18.84
N VAL A 258 5.02 -7.55 -19.35
CA VAL A 258 5.92 -7.35 -20.49
C VAL A 258 5.11 -7.11 -21.77
N ILE A 259 4.00 -7.84 -21.97
CA ILE A 259 3.11 -7.66 -23.12
C ILE A 259 2.51 -6.26 -23.10
N LEU A 260 2.00 -5.83 -21.94
CA LEU A 260 1.41 -4.50 -21.78
C LEU A 260 2.43 -3.40 -22.10
N LYS A 261 3.67 -3.54 -21.62
CA LYS A 261 4.77 -2.60 -21.92
C LYS A 261 5.11 -2.56 -23.40
N ILE A 262 5.22 -3.71 -24.07
CA ILE A 262 5.51 -3.78 -25.51
C ILE A 262 4.43 -3.04 -26.30
N ILE A 263 3.14 -3.29 -26.01
CA ILE A 263 2.04 -2.63 -26.71
C ILE A 263 2.05 -1.12 -26.45
N GLN A 264 2.33 -0.69 -25.22
CA GLN A 264 2.44 0.73 -24.88
C GLN A 264 3.60 1.42 -25.60
N GLN A 265 4.74 0.74 -25.76
CA GLN A 265 5.92 1.24 -26.48
C GLN A 265 5.69 1.43 -27.99
N LEU A 266 4.63 0.84 -28.57
CA LEU A 266 4.24 1.11 -29.96
C LEU A 266 3.66 2.53 -30.14
N GLU A 267 3.35 3.23 -29.05
CA GLU A 267 2.85 4.62 -29.04
C GLU A 267 1.67 4.84 -29.99
N ILE A 268 0.77 3.85 -30.11
CA ILE A 268 -0.36 3.88 -31.04
C ILE A 268 -1.30 5.04 -30.64
N PRO A 269 -1.41 6.13 -31.42
CA PRO A 269 -2.05 7.37 -30.94
C PRO A 269 -3.55 7.24 -30.66
N ILE A 270 -4.19 6.26 -31.30
CA ILE A 270 -5.63 5.97 -31.16
C ILE A 270 -5.93 4.89 -30.13
N LEU A 271 -4.93 4.19 -29.59
CA LEU A 271 -5.14 3.19 -28.54
C LEU A 271 -5.45 3.92 -27.24
N LYS A 272 -6.67 3.72 -26.71
CA LYS A 272 -7.14 4.36 -25.48
C LYS A 272 -6.98 3.49 -24.26
N GLU A 273 -7.27 2.21 -24.42
CA GLU A 273 -7.31 1.28 -23.31
C GLU A 273 -6.85 -0.10 -23.77
N LEU A 274 -6.20 -0.80 -22.85
CA LEU A 274 -5.69 -2.14 -23.03
C LEU A 274 -6.12 -2.95 -21.81
N ILE A 275 -6.88 -4.02 -22.05
CA ILE A 275 -7.50 -4.83 -21.00
C ILE A 275 -7.03 -6.27 -21.16
N ILE A 276 -6.51 -6.88 -20.09
CA ILE A 276 -6.41 -8.34 -20.00
C ILE A 276 -7.74 -8.81 -19.40
N PHE A 277 -8.56 -9.51 -20.18
CA PHE A 277 -9.87 -9.95 -19.71
C PHE A 277 -9.97 -11.46 -19.48
N ASP A 278 -8.99 -12.24 -19.94
CA ASP A 278 -8.92 -13.67 -19.66
C ASP A 278 -7.48 -14.19 -19.68
N ILE A 279 -7.20 -15.17 -18.82
CA ILE A 279 -5.97 -15.95 -18.81
C ILE A 279 -6.38 -17.43 -18.73
N TYR A 280 -6.24 -18.14 -19.85
CA TYR A 280 -6.63 -19.53 -19.95
C TYR A 280 -5.40 -20.45 -19.87
N LYS A 281 -5.46 -21.42 -18.95
CA LYS A 281 -4.54 -22.55 -18.83
C LYS A 281 -5.36 -23.83 -18.85
N GLY A 282 -5.15 -24.70 -19.83
CA GLY A 282 -5.96 -25.92 -19.94
C GLY A 282 -5.53 -26.85 -21.07
N LYS A 283 -6.34 -27.89 -21.27
CA LYS A 283 -6.03 -29.04 -22.14
C LYS A 283 -5.82 -28.68 -23.62
N ASN A 284 -6.34 -27.54 -24.06
CA ASN A 284 -6.27 -27.08 -25.46
C ASN A 284 -5.06 -26.19 -25.74
N ILE A 285 -4.13 -26.06 -24.79
CA ILE A 285 -2.88 -25.30 -24.94
C ILE A 285 -1.71 -26.24 -24.66
N GLU A 286 -0.61 -26.04 -25.38
CA GLU A 286 0.65 -26.77 -25.14
C GLU A 286 1.09 -26.67 -23.67
N SER A 287 1.58 -27.77 -23.11
CA SER A 287 2.07 -27.80 -21.73
C SER A 287 3.15 -26.73 -21.51
N GLY A 288 3.06 -26.01 -20.39
CA GLY A 288 3.96 -24.89 -20.06
C GLY A 288 3.63 -23.56 -20.76
N ARG A 289 2.50 -23.48 -21.48
CA ARG A 289 1.99 -22.23 -22.05
C ARG A 289 0.63 -21.83 -21.47
N ILE A 290 0.35 -20.53 -21.58
CA ILE A 290 -0.95 -19.94 -21.24
C ILE A 290 -1.42 -19.06 -22.40
N SER A 291 -2.73 -18.91 -22.56
CA SER A 291 -3.31 -17.96 -23.51
C SER A 291 -3.82 -16.74 -22.76
N VAL A 292 -3.34 -15.57 -23.15
CA VAL A 292 -3.72 -14.27 -22.59
C VAL A 292 -4.61 -13.56 -23.60
N ALA A 293 -5.86 -13.30 -23.22
CA ALA A 293 -6.81 -12.58 -24.05
C ALA A 293 -6.77 -11.08 -23.73
N LEU A 294 -6.56 -10.27 -24.76
CA LEU A 294 -6.38 -8.82 -24.68
C LEU A 294 -7.48 -8.12 -25.46
N GLY A 295 -8.12 -7.13 -24.85
CA GLY A 295 -9.01 -6.19 -25.50
C GLY A 295 -8.29 -4.88 -25.75
N LEU A 296 -8.15 -4.49 -27.03
CA LEU A 296 -7.58 -3.22 -27.45
C LEU A 296 -8.72 -2.29 -27.84
N ILE A 297 -8.86 -1.18 -27.13
CA ILE A 297 -9.90 -0.18 -27.39
C ILE A 297 -9.26 1.00 -28.12
N PHE A 298 -9.68 1.20 -29.36
CA PHE A 298 -9.22 2.27 -30.22
C PHE A 298 -10.27 3.38 -30.33
N GLN A 299 -9.85 4.64 -30.28
CA GLN A 299 -10.72 5.78 -30.47
C GLN A 299 -9.93 6.99 -30.99
N ALA A 300 -10.34 7.51 -32.16
CA ALA A 300 -9.80 8.74 -32.70
C ALA A 300 -10.57 9.96 -32.19
N LYS A 301 -9.89 11.11 -32.06
CA LYS A 301 -10.52 12.37 -31.63
C LYS A 301 -11.29 13.09 -32.74
N SER A 302 -10.97 12.82 -34.01
CA SER A 302 -11.42 13.63 -35.15
C SER A 302 -12.22 12.85 -36.20
N ARG A 303 -12.38 11.54 -36.04
CA ARG A 303 -13.08 10.68 -37.01
C ARG A 303 -13.54 9.37 -36.38
N THR A 304 -14.52 8.74 -37.04
CA THR A 304 -14.86 7.33 -36.82
C THR A 304 -13.75 6.43 -37.38
N LEU A 305 -13.44 5.35 -36.69
CA LEU A 305 -12.52 4.31 -37.17
C LEU A 305 -13.27 3.35 -38.09
N THR A 306 -12.74 3.12 -39.29
CA THR A 306 -13.23 2.15 -40.28
C THR A 306 -12.40 0.88 -40.24
#